data_AF-A0A7D9H951-F1
#
_entry.id   AF-A0A7D9H951-F1
#
_cell.length_a   1.000
_cell.length_b   1.000
_cell.length_c   1.000
_cell.angle_alpha   90.00
_cell.angle_beta   90.00
_cell.angle_gamma   90.00
#
_symmetry.space_group_name_H-M   'P 1'
#
loop_
_entity.id
_entity.type
_entity.pdbx_description
1 polymer ?
#
loop_
_entity_poly.entity_id
_entity_poly.type
_entity_poly.pdbx_seq_one_letter_code
_entity_poly.pdbx_strand_id
1 'polypeptide(L)'
;MKGLKQSLEYAYAEIDDLKHQQELSKICNEETKKRIQSLENENTTLHDSIVDLKARSMRDNSVFFNISKHEKEDTTVVIHSLLEEKFELLPGQGIMTGKNARKLKGTRIGVSEEFPEEIERVRKAFYPEYKKPKAEKKRTRMIRDKLIIEGVVFKLT
;
A
#
# COMPACT_ATOMS: atom_id res chain seq x y z
N MET A 1 -66.29 -27.64 -13.04
CA MET A 1 -66.34 -26.64 -11.94
C MET A 1 -65.56 -27.09 -10.69
N LYS A 2 -65.74 -28.30 -10.14
CA LYS A 2 -65.02 -28.74 -8.91
C LYS A 2 -63.49 -28.78 -9.01
N GLY A 3 -62.92 -29.34 -10.08
CA GLY A 3 -61.45 -29.41 -10.25
C GLY A 3 -60.77 -28.05 -10.39
N LEU A 4 -61.46 -27.05 -10.96
CA LEU A 4 -60.95 -25.69 -11.08
C LEU A 4 -60.81 -25.01 -9.71
N LYS A 5 -61.79 -25.25 -8.82
CA LYS A 5 -61.80 -24.69 -7.46
C LYS A 5 -60.65 -25.26 -6.62
N GLN A 6 -60.40 -26.56 -6.75
CA GLN A 6 -59.33 -27.26 -6.05
C GLN A 6 -57.93 -26.85 -6.54
N SER A 7 -57.78 -26.67 -7.86
CA SER A 7 -56.55 -26.12 -8.44
C SER A 7 -56.28 -24.68 -8.03
N LEU A 8 -57.33 -23.87 -7.89
CA LEU A 8 -57.21 -22.49 -7.42
C LEU A 8 -56.78 -22.43 -5.94
N GLU A 9 -57.34 -23.29 -5.11
CA GLU A 9 -56.98 -23.42 -3.69
C GLU A 9 -55.51 -23.84 -3.49
N TYR A 10 -55.03 -24.79 -4.30
CA TYR A 10 -53.63 -25.19 -4.32
C TYR A 10 -52.70 -24.05 -4.75
N ALA A 11 -53.06 -23.34 -5.83
CA ALA A 11 -52.27 -22.21 -6.31
C ALA A 11 -52.16 -21.08 -5.27
N TYR A 12 -53.21 -20.80 -4.51
CA TYR A 12 -53.15 -19.81 -3.43
C TYR A 12 -52.22 -20.23 -2.28
N ALA A 13 -52.29 -21.51 -1.87
CA ALA A 13 -51.39 -22.03 -0.84
C ALA A 13 -49.92 -21.96 -1.29
N GLU A 14 -49.63 -22.33 -2.54
CA GLU A 14 -48.28 -22.28 -3.08
C GLU A 14 -47.74 -20.85 -3.23
N ILE A 15 -48.61 -19.88 -3.61
CA ILE A 15 -48.24 -18.46 -3.64
C ILE A 15 -47.85 -17.95 -2.25
N ASP A 16 -48.57 -18.35 -1.21
CA ASP A 16 -48.30 -17.88 0.15
C ASP A 16 -47.01 -18.51 0.73
N ASP A 17 -46.75 -19.79 0.44
CA ASP A 17 -45.48 -20.43 0.77
C ASP A 17 -44.30 -19.77 0.04
N LEU A 18 -44.46 -19.46 -1.26
CA LEU A 18 -43.42 -18.75 -2.03
C LEU A 18 -43.14 -17.36 -1.47
N LYS A 19 -44.16 -16.60 -1.07
CA LYS A 19 -43.96 -15.30 -0.40
C LYS A 19 -43.21 -15.44 0.92
N HIS A 20 -43.54 -16.47 1.70
CA HIS A 20 -42.86 -16.71 2.97
C HIS A 20 -41.38 -17.05 2.75
N GLN A 21 -41.08 -17.94 1.80
CA GLN A 21 -39.71 -18.27 1.41
C GLN A 21 -38.95 -17.06 0.88
N GLN A 22 -39.60 -16.22 0.05
CA GLN A 22 -39.00 -15.00 -0.47
C GLN A 22 -38.62 -14.04 0.65
N GLU A 23 -39.46 -13.90 1.68
CA GLU A 23 -39.19 -13.01 2.80
C GLU A 23 -38.03 -13.52 3.67
N LEU A 24 -38.00 -14.83 3.97
CA LEU A 24 -36.87 -15.46 4.65
C LEU A 24 -35.56 -15.29 3.86
N SER A 25 -35.61 -15.45 2.54
CA SER A 25 -34.46 -15.26 1.66
C SER A 25 -33.95 -13.81 1.70
N LYS A 26 -34.83 -12.81 1.71
CA LYS A 26 -34.42 -11.40 1.87
C LYS A 26 -33.70 -11.16 3.19
N ILE A 27 -34.24 -11.66 4.29
CA ILE A 27 -33.62 -11.51 5.62
C ILE A 27 -32.22 -12.12 5.61
N CYS A 28 -32.09 -13.36 5.13
CA CYS A 28 -30.81 -14.06 5.01
C CYS A 28 -29.82 -13.30 4.12
N ASN A 29 -30.28 -12.73 3.01
CA ASN A 29 -29.46 -11.93 2.11
C ASN A 29 -28.97 -10.64 2.78
N GLU A 30 -29.82 -9.96 3.57
CA GLU A 30 -29.42 -8.76 4.30
C GLU A 30 -28.38 -9.06 5.39
N GLU A 31 -28.52 -10.17 6.11
CA GLU A 31 -27.49 -10.61 7.07
C GLU A 31 -26.17 -10.95 6.37
N THR A 32 -26.24 -11.64 5.23
CA THR A 32 -25.07 -11.98 4.43
C THR A 32 -24.36 -10.71 3.94
N LYS A 33 -25.09 -9.70 3.45
CA LYS A 33 -24.51 -8.39 3.05
C LYS A 33 -23.79 -7.71 4.21
N LYS A 34 -24.40 -7.67 5.40
CA LYS A 34 -23.76 -7.10 6.60
C LYS A 34 -22.48 -7.84 6.94
N ARG A 35 -22.47 -9.18 6.84
CA ARG A 35 -21.27 -9.97 7.12
C ARG A 35 -20.17 -9.69 6.09
N ILE A 36 -20.51 -9.60 4.80
CA ILE A 36 -19.57 -9.24 3.73
C ILE A 36 -18.95 -7.87 4.01
N GLN A 37 -19.78 -6.85 4.30
CA GLN A 37 -19.29 -5.52 4.61
C GLN A 37 -18.36 -5.50 5.84
N SER A 38 -18.68 -6.27 6.89
CA SER A 38 -17.80 -6.41 8.05
C SER A 38 -16.47 -7.04 7.69
N LEU A 39 -16.49 -8.11 6.88
CA LEU A 39 -15.27 -8.80 6.45
C LEU A 39 -14.41 -7.92 5.54
N GLU A 40 -15.03 -7.13 4.66
CA GLU A 40 -14.32 -6.15 3.81
C GLU A 40 -13.59 -5.12 4.67
N ASN A 41 -14.25 -4.56 5.68
CA ASN A 41 -13.65 -3.61 6.61
C ASN A 41 -12.48 -4.21 7.42
N GLU A 42 -12.65 -5.45 7.90
CA GLU A 42 -11.59 -6.17 8.60
C GLU A 42 -10.39 -6.44 7.67
N ASN A 43 -10.65 -6.82 6.42
CA ASN A 43 -9.61 -7.08 5.43
C ASN A 43 -8.82 -5.81 5.09
N THR A 44 -9.49 -4.67 4.91
CA THR A 44 -8.82 -3.36 4.76
C THR A 44 -7.95 -3.03 5.97
N THR A 45 -8.47 -3.24 7.19
CA THR A 45 -7.73 -2.96 8.43
C THR A 45 -6.49 -3.85 8.57
N LEU A 46 -6.62 -5.13 8.23
CA LEU A 46 -5.51 -6.08 8.25
C LEU A 46 -4.46 -5.72 7.19
N HIS A 47 -4.91 -5.36 5.98
CA HIS A 47 -4.02 -4.92 4.91
C HIS A 47 -3.19 -3.70 5.33
N ASP A 48 -3.85 -2.67 5.86
CA ASP A 48 -3.17 -1.45 6.36
C ASP A 48 -2.15 -1.78 7.45
N SER A 49 -2.51 -2.70 8.35
CA SER A 49 -1.62 -3.16 9.43
C SER A 49 -0.39 -3.89 8.90
N ILE A 50 -0.57 -4.78 7.91
CA ILE A 50 0.52 -5.51 7.25
C ILE A 50 1.46 -4.53 6.55
N VAL A 51 0.93 -3.56 5.81
CA VAL A 51 1.74 -2.55 5.11
C VAL A 51 2.54 -1.71 6.10
N ASP A 52 1.94 -1.27 7.20
CA ASP A 52 2.65 -0.47 8.23
C ASP A 52 3.71 -1.29 8.98
N LEU A 53 3.43 -2.56 9.29
CA LEU A 53 4.44 -3.47 9.87
C LEU A 53 5.61 -3.69 8.92
N LYS A 54 5.33 -3.96 7.64
CA LYS A 54 6.36 -4.16 6.62
C LYS A 54 7.19 -2.88 6.44
N ALA A 55 6.56 -1.71 6.38
CA ALA A 55 7.26 -0.42 6.29
C ALA A 55 8.14 -0.13 7.52
N ARG A 56 7.70 -0.51 8.72
CA ARG A 56 8.51 -0.37 9.95
C ARG A 56 9.70 -1.32 9.95
N SER A 57 9.50 -2.56 9.52
CA SER A 57 10.56 -3.56 9.40
C SER A 57 11.64 -3.14 8.38
N MET A 58 11.22 -2.58 7.24
CA MET A 58 12.11 -2.14 6.17
C MET A 58 12.75 -0.75 6.41
N ARG A 59 12.45 -0.09 7.54
CA ARG A 59 12.85 1.31 7.78
C ARG A 59 14.35 1.55 7.68
N ASP A 60 15.14 0.57 8.10
CA ASP A 60 16.60 0.68 8.14
C ASP A 60 17.25 0.13 6.84
N ASN A 61 16.44 -0.35 5.90
CA ASN A 61 16.92 -0.82 4.61
C ASN A 61 17.26 0.37 3.72
N SER A 62 18.47 0.34 3.14
CA SER A 62 18.97 1.35 2.20
C SER A 62 19.24 0.71 0.85
N VAL A 63 18.70 1.33 -0.20
CA VAL A 63 18.94 0.96 -1.59
C VAL A 63 19.98 1.90 -2.17
N PHE A 64 21.09 1.31 -2.62
CA PHE A 64 22.12 2.02 -3.38
C PHE A 64 21.89 1.83 -4.87
N PHE A 65 22.03 2.91 -5.63
CA PHE A 65 21.87 2.88 -7.08
C PHE A 65 22.98 3.64 -7.78
N ASN A 66 23.18 3.28 -9.06
CA ASN A 66 24.18 3.86 -9.93
C ASN A 66 25.64 3.64 -9.45
N ILE A 67 25.88 2.48 -8.84
CA ILE A 67 27.21 1.94 -8.57
C ILE A 67 27.68 1.18 -9.81
N SER A 68 28.93 1.40 -10.24
CA SER A 68 29.53 0.67 -11.35
C SER A 68 29.61 -0.82 -11.03
N LYS A 69 29.12 -1.66 -11.95
CA LYS A 69 29.19 -3.11 -11.81
C LYS A 69 30.41 -3.66 -12.54
N HIS A 70 31.09 -4.62 -11.92
CA HIS A 70 32.16 -5.39 -12.52
C HIS A 70 31.85 -6.89 -12.46
N GLU A 71 32.36 -7.68 -13.42
CA GLU A 71 32.19 -9.13 -13.38
C GLU A 71 32.87 -9.73 -12.14
N LYS A 72 32.15 -10.62 -11.44
CA LYS A 72 32.61 -11.31 -10.21
C LYS A 72 32.94 -10.38 -9.04
N GLU A 73 32.29 -9.23 -8.94
CA GLU A 73 32.45 -8.34 -7.78
C GLU A 73 31.78 -8.92 -6.51
N ASP A 74 32.43 -8.72 -5.37
CA ASP A 74 31.78 -8.90 -4.07
C ASP A 74 31.09 -7.61 -3.67
N THR A 75 29.76 -7.61 -3.79
CA THR A 75 28.93 -6.44 -3.46
C THR A 75 29.12 -5.95 -2.02
N THR A 76 29.45 -6.84 -1.08
CA THR A 76 29.68 -6.49 0.33
C THR A 76 30.93 -5.64 0.44
N VAL A 77 32.02 -6.06 -0.19
CA VAL A 77 33.30 -5.33 -0.22
C VAL A 77 33.14 -3.98 -0.92
N VAL A 78 32.40 -3.93 -2.02
CA VAL A 78 32.13 -2.68 -2.76
C VAL A 78 31.38 -1.68 -1.88
N ILE A 79 30.34 -2.14 -1.17
CA ILE A 79 29.57 -1.27 -0.27
C ILE A 79 30.41 -0.84 0.93
N HIS A 80 31.19 -1.73 1.56
CA HIS A 80 32.08 -1.35 2.66
C HIS A 80 33.12 -0.32 2.23
N SER A 81 33.78 -0.53 1.08
CA SER A 81 34.75 0.42 0.53
C SER A 81 34.10 1.78 0.24
N LEU A 82 32.87 1.78 -0.30
CA LEU A 82 32.10 2.99 -0.53
C LEU A 82 31.76 3.72 0.78
N LEU A 83 31.39 2.99 1.82
CA LEU A 83 31.08 3.53 3.15
C LEU A 83 32.30 4.15 3.82
N GLU A 84 33.45 3.51 3.71
CA GLU A 84 34.71 4.04 4.23
C GLU A 84 35.15 5.29 3.44
N GLU A 85 35.19 5.20 2.11
CA GLU A 85 35.72 6.27 1.26
C GLU A 85 34.83 7.51 1.23
N LYS A 86 33.50 7.33 1.09
CA LYS A 86 32.57 8.46 0.86
C LYS A 86 31.89 8.94 2.13
N PHE A 87 31.76 8.09 3.13
CA PHE A 87 31.03 8.43 4.34
C PHE A 87 31.92 8.56 5.58
N GLU A 88 33.19 8.16 5.50
CA GLU A 88 34.16 8.16 6.61
C GLU A 88 33.64 7.34 7.79
N LEU A 89 32.87 6.29 7.49
CA LEU A 89 32.28 5.40 8.49
C LEU A 89 33.23 4.23 8.69
N LEU A 90 33.68 4.02 9.93
CA LEU A 90 34.47 2.85 10.26
C LEU A 90 33.59 1.58 10.24
N PRO A 91 34.16 0.42 9.87
CA PRO A 91 33.45 -0.84 9.96
C PRO A 91 32.97 -1.07 11.41
N GLY A 92 31.66 -1.30 11.57
CA GLY A 92 31.01 -1.47 12.88
C GLY A 92 30.36 -0.22 13.48
N GLN A 93 30.50 0.97 12.87
CA GLN A 93 29.86 2.21 13.37
C GLN A 93 28.39 2.42 12.97
N GLY A 94 27.72 1.37 12.46
CA GLY A 94 26.28 1.17 12.57
C GLY A 94 25.35 2.31 12.09
N ILE A 95 24.61 2.01 11.02
CA ILE A 95 23.44 2.74 10.50
C ILE A 95 23.81 3.89 9.56
N MET A 96 23.60 3.64 8.26
CA MET A 96 23.45 4.71 7.30
C MET A 96 22.24 5.57 7.65
N THR A 97 22.46 6.83 7.97
CA THR A 97 21.37 7.79 8.14
C THR A 97 21.27 8.65 6.88
N GLY A 98 20.04 9.02 6.49
CA GLY A 98 19.82 9.94 5.36
C GLY A 98 20.55 11.30 5.48
N LYS A 99 21.10 11.63 6.66
CA LYS A 99 21.97 12.79 6.89
C LYS A 99 23.30 12.66 6.14
N ASN A 100 23.87 11.45 6.11
CA ASN A 100 25.13 11.15 5.47
C ASN A 100 25.02 11.13 3.94
N ALA A 101 23.83 10.83 3.39
CA ALA A 101 23.58 10.83 1.94
C ALA A 101 23.92 12.17 1.26
N ARG A 102 23.96 13.28 2.00
CA ARG A 102 24.42 14.59 1.48
C ARG A 102 25.89 14.58 1.04
N LYS A 103 26.74 13.72 1.63
CA LYS A 103 28.15 13.56 1.24
C LYS A 103 28.31 13.01 -0.18
N LEU A 104 27.29 12.31 -0.71
CA LEU A 104 27.29 11.81 -2.09
C LEU A 104 26.95 12.88 -3.14
N LYS A 105 26.67 14.13 -2.74
CA LYS A 105 26.32 15.20 -3.68
C LYS A 105 27.46 15.46 -4.66
N GLY A 106 27.19 15.36 -5.96
CA GLY A 106 28.19 15.53 -7.03
C GLY A 106 28.79 14.21 -7.51
N THR A 107 28.54 13.11 -6.80
CA THR A 107 28.83 11.75 -7.31
C THR A 107 27.67 11.24 -8.15
N ARG A 108 27.92 10.18 -8.93
CA ARG A 108 26.86 9.48 -9.68
C ARG A 108 26.00 8.60 -8.77
N ILE A 109 26.47 8.26 -7.59
CA ILE A 109 25.85 7.28 -6.70
C ILE A 109 24.70 7.93 -5.93
N GLY A 110 23.60 7.19 -5.77
CA GLY A 110 22.49 7.62 -4.92
C GLY A 110 22.11 6.56 -3.90
N VAL A 111 21.45 7.03 -2.84
CA VAL A 111 20.95 6.22 -1.73
C VAL A 111 19.52 6.64 -1.42
N SER A 112 18.64 5.67 -1.29
CA SER A 112 17.24 5.87 -0.91
C SER A 112 16.79 4.83 0.11
N GLU A 113 15.77 5.17 0.89
CA GLU A 113 15.07 4.20 1.74
C GLU A 113 14.27 3.21 0.88
N GLU A 114 14.22 1.95 1.31
CA GLU A 114 13.36 0.93 0.72
C GLU A 114 11.92 1.05 1.27
N PHE A 115 10.92 0.78 0.43
CA PHE A 115 9.52 0.77 0.84
C PHE A 115 8.83 -0.52 0.39
N PRO A 116 7.77 -0.95 1.10
CA PRO A 116 6.85 -1.95 0.58
C PRO A 116 6.31 -1.57 -0.80
N GLU A 117 6.11 -2.56 -1.66
CA GLU A 117 5.60 -2.37 -3.03
C GLU A 117 4.29 -1.55 -3.06
N GLU A 118 3.41 -1.77 -2.09
CA GLU A 118 2.16 -1.02 -1.94
C GLU A 118 2.40 0.48 -1.83
N ILE A 119 3.38 0.88 -0.99
CA ILE A 119 3.76 2.28 -0.82
C ILE A 119 4.49 2.80 -2.06
N GLU A 120 5.35 1.99 -2.69
CA GLU A 120 6.03 2.40 -3.93
C GLU A 120 5.04 2.67 -5.07
N ARG A 121 4.00 1.85 -5.21
CA ARG A 121 2.92 2.04 -6.19
C ARG A 121 2.20 3.37 -5.96
N VAL A 122 1.81 3.66 -4.73
CA VAL A 122 1.18 4.93 -4.33
C VAL A 122 2.09 6.11 -4.63
N ARG A 123 3.38 6.03 -4.27
CA ARG A 123 4.38 7.06 -4.59
C ARG A 123 4.55 7.27 -6.09
N LYS A 124 4.55 6.18 -6.85
CA LYS A 124 4.67 6.22 -8.30
C LYS A 124 3.51 6.99 -8.93
N ALA A 125 2.29 6.75 -8.44
CA ALA A 125 1.09 7.47 -8.85
C ALA A 125 1.14 8.97 -8.46
N PHE A 126 1.77 9.33 -7.33
CA PHE A 126 1.93 10.72 -6.92
C PHE A 126 3.03 11.49 -7.65
N TYR A 127 4.00 10.85 -8.33
CA TYR A 127 5.11 11.57 -8.98
C TYR A 127 4.69 12.67 -9.97
N PRO A 128 3.68 12.47 -10.85
CA PRO A 128 3.21 13.51 -11.75
C PRO A 128 2.71 14.75 -11.00
N GLU A 129 1.95 14.55 -9.92
CA GLU A 129 1.41 15.63 -9.09
C GLU A 129 2.46 16.25 -8.17
N TYR A 130 3.48 15.50 -7.77
CA TYR A 130 4.61 16.01 -7.00
C TYR A 130 5.51 16.94 -7.83
N LYS A 131 5.69 16.65 -9.13
CA LYS A 131 6.61 17.41 -10.01
C LYS A 131 6.13 18.84 -10.29
N LYS A 132 4.83 19.07 -10.48
CA LYS A 132 4.29 20.41 -10.85
C LYS A 132 4.54 21.46 -9.74
N PRO A 133 4.11 21.23 -8.48
CA PRO A 133 4.29 22.20 -7.41
C PRO A 133 5.76 22.35 -7.02
N LYS A 134 6.56 21.28 -7.15
CA LYS A 134 8.00 21.36 -6.92
C LYS A 134 8.71 22.27 -7.93
N ALA A 135 8.30 22.24 -9.20
CA ALA A 135 8.80 23.19 -10.21
C ALA A 135 8.40 24.64 -9.86
N GLU A 136 7.21 24.82 -9.30
CA GLU A 136 6.71 26.10 -8.77
C GLU A 136 7.34 26.50 -7.41
N LYS A 137 8.35 25.77 -6.92
CA LYS A 137 9.02 25.98 -5.61
C LYS A 137 8.08 25.92 -4.40
N LYS A 138 6.92 25.28 -4.53
CA LYS A 138 6.01 25.01 -3.40
C LYS A 138 6.62 23.99 -2.45
N ARG A 139 6.23 24.06 -1.17
CA ARG A 139 6.65 23.13 -0.13
C ARG A 139 5.98 21.77 -0.33
N THR A 140 6.66 20.88 -1.04
CA THR A 140 6.21 19.51 -1.30
C THR A 140 7.00 18.48 -0.50
N ARG A 141 6.33 17.55 0.19
CA ARG A 141 6.95 16.40 0.86
C ARG A 141 6.16 15.13 0.57
N MET A 142 6.86 14.03 0.34
CA MET A 142 6.26 12.70 0.22
C MET A 142 6.65 11.90 1.46
N ILE A 143 5.68 11.42 2.22
CA ILE A 143 5.89 10.70 3.47
C ILE A 143 5.11 9.40 3.38
N ARG A 144 5.83 8.26 3.37
CA ARG A 144 5.23 6.92 3.14
C ARG A 144 4.30 6.94 1.92
N ASP A 145 3.00 6.73 2.14
CA ASP A 145 1.87 6.67 1.23
C ASP A 145 1.18 8.04 0.97
N LYS A 146 1.72 9.15 1.50
CA LYS A 146 1.05 10.46 1.49
C LYS A 146 1.88 11.52 0.78
N LEU A 147 1.21 12.34 -0.02
CA LEU A 147 1.78 13.53 -0.63
C LEU A 147 1.32 14.76 0.15
N ILE A 148 2.24 15.63 0.54
CA ILE A 148 1.96 16.87 1.27
C ILE A 148 2.39 18.04 0.40
N ILE A 149 1.46 18.93 0.02
CA ILE A 149 1.73 20.14 -0.75
C ILE A 149 1.21 21.34 0.05
N GLU A 150 2.07 22.29 0.38
CA GLU A 150 1.70 23.49 1.17
C GLU A 150 0.98 23.15 2.50
N GLY A 151 1.31 22.00 3.09
CA GLY A 151 0.69 21.52 4.33
C GLY A 151 -0.60 20.70 4.15
N VAL A 152 -1.17 20.66 2.95
CA VAL A 152 -2.34 19.83 2.63
C VAL A 152 -1.91 18.40 2.35
N VAL A 153 -2.56 17.43 2.99
CA VAL A 153 -2.26 16.00 2.88
C VAL A 153 -3.18 15.36 1.83
N PHE A 154 -2.57 14.71 0.84
CA PHE A 154 -3.21 13.93 -0.20
C PHE A 154 -2.95 12.43 0.05
N LYS A 155 -4.00 11.62 -0.11
CA LYS A 155 -3.96 10.16 -0.04
C LYS A 155 -4.69 9.59 -1.25
N LEU A 156 -4.21 8.46 -1.77
CA LEU A 156 -4.95 7.68 -2.75
C LEU A 156 -6.01 6.88 -1.98
N THR A 157 -7.26 7.31 -2.09
CA THR A 157 -8.44 6.55 -1.69
C THR A 157 -8.71 5.41 -2.65
#